data_AF-A0A9C9F7T6-F1
#
_entry.id   AF-A0A9C9F7T6-F1
#
_cell.length_a   1.000
_cell.length_b   1.000
_cell.length_c   1.000
_cell.angle_alpha   90.00
_cell.angle_beta   90.00
_cell.angle_gamma   90.00
#
_symmetry.space_group_name_H-M   'P 1'
#
loop_
_entity.id
_entity.type
_entity.pdbx_description
1 polymer ?
#
loop_
_entity_poly.entity_id
_entity_poly.type
_entity_poly.pdbx_seq_one_letter_code
_entity_poly.pdbx_strand_id
1 'polypeptide(L)'
;MKTANRLEYINNALYFVVTVIPGKKRLIYCSGVNFKRFLPITKGRHKAMSNPVIRGLQIVNHEIRSMAIEAGATPETIILTECKGIAPTDDSWNTESLLIKNPPEGLGEKLITHGVINLLKKIDKAIMLGAGMPEHLLPPEELEKFIEKLCERFGS
;
A
#
# COMPACT_ATOMS: atom_id res chain seq x y z
N MET A 1 -11.58 -19.64 21.00
CA MET A 1 -10.73 -18.48 20.66
C MET A 1 -10.91 -18.20 19.17
N LYS A 2 -11.48 -17.06 18.74
CA LYS A 2 -11.59 -16.75 17.30
C LYS A 2 -10.18 -16.36 16.80
N THR A 3 -9.61 -17.20 15.94
CA THR A 3 -8.27 -17.03 15.36
C THR A 3 -8.20 -15.70 14.60
N ALA A 4 -7.04 -15.03 14.63
CA ALA A 4 -6.82 -13.84 13.80
C ALA A 4 -6.92 -14.24 12.33
N ASN A 5 -7.60 -13.43 11.52
CA ASN A 5 -7.68 -13.62 10.08
C ASN A 5 -6.73 -12.62 9.40
N ARG A 6 -5.91 -13.09 8.46
CA ARG A 6 -4.87 -12.28 7.82
C ARG A 6 -5.06 -12.31 6.32
N LEU A 7 -5.19 -11.12 5.74
CA LEU A 7 -5.32 -10.87 4.31
C LEU A 7 -4.00 -10.27 3.83
N GLU A 8 -3.43 -10.86 2.77
CA GLU A 8 -2.11 -10.48 2.28
C GLU A 8 -2.16 -10.15 0.79
N TYR A 9 -1.58 -9.02 0.43
CA TYR A 9 -1.28 -8.64 -0.93
C TYR A 9 0.19 -8.22 -0.97
N ILE A 10 1.08 -9.12 -1.40
CA ILE A 10 2.53 -8.95 -1.27
C ILE A 10 3.20 -9.30 -2.60
N ASN A 11 4.09 -8.43 -3.06
CA ASN A 11 5.02 -8.69 -4.15
C ASN A 11 6.34 -7.93 -3.92
N ASN A 12 7.32 -8.01 -4.81
CA ASN A 12 8.63 -7.39 -4.56
C ASN A 12 8.65 -5.86 -4.66
N ALA A 13 7.58 -5.25 -5.18
CA ALA A 13 7.45 -3.80 -5.36
C ALA A 13 6.65 -3.15 -4.24
N LEU A 14 5.61 -3.81 -3.72
CA LEU A 14 4.72 -3.28 -2.70
C LEU A 14 4.08 -4.38 -1.86
N TYR A 15 3.59 -4.02 -0.69
CA TYR A 15 2.72 -4.88 0.11
C TYR A 15 1.61 -4.10 0.80
N PHE A 16 0.47 -4.77 0.99
CA PHE A 16 -0.68 -4.34 1.78
C PHE A 16 -1.19 -5.55 2.55
N VAL A 17 -1.11 -5.51 3.87
CA VAL A 17 -1.48 -6.60 4.75
C VAL A 17 -2.45 -6.11 5.79
N VAL A 18 -3.53 -6.87 5.99
CA VAL A 18 -4.53 -6.61 7.00
C VAL A 18 -4.63 -7.81 7.94
N THR A 19 -4.43 -7.59 9.24
CA THR A 19 -4.65 -8.60 10.28
C THR A 19 -5.85 -8.20 11.13
N VAL A 20 -6.93 -8.96 11.03
CA VAL A 20 -8.14 -8.79 11.84
C VAL A 20 -7.98 -9.55 13.15
N ILE A 21 -8.28 -8.89 14.26
CA ILE A 21 -8.27 -9.44 15.62
C ILE A 21 -9.71 -9.38 16.15
N PRO A 22 -10.57 -10.38 15.84
CA PRO A 22 -12.00 -10.31 16.10
C PRO A 22 -12.33 -10.10 17.58
N GLY A 23 -11.63 -10.82 18.46
CA GLY A 23 -11.86 -10.75 19.91
C GLY A 23 -11.57 -9.38 20.53
N LYS A 24 -10.82 -8.52 19.84
CA LYS A 24 -10.50 -7.16 20.31
C LYS A 24 -11.19 -6.06 19.49
N LYS A 25 -12.00 -6.42 18.48
CA LYS A 25 -12.54 -5.50 17.47
C LYS A 25 -11.44 -4.58 16.93
N ARG A 26 -10.31 -5.16 16.54
CA ARG A 26 -9.15 -4.44 16.01
C ARG A 26 -8.76 -4.99 14.66
N LEU A 27 -8.22 -4.11 13.83
CA LEU A 27 -7.63 -4.42 12.55
C LEU A 27 -6.28 -3.72 12.48
N ILE A 28 -5.24 -4.48 12.18
CA ILE A 28 -3.90 -3.96 11.94
C ILE A 28 -3.72 -3.86 10.43
N TYR A 29 -3.43 -2.68 9.93
CA TYR A 29 -3.11 -2.42 8.54
C TYR A 29 -1.62 -2.08 8.43
N CYS A 30 -0.92 -2.82 7.58
CA CYS A 30 0.49 -2.62 7.27
C CYS A 30 0.61 -2.43 5.76
N SER A 31 1.39 -1.44 5.33
CA SER A 31 1.70 -1.27 3.91
C SER A 31 3.12 -0.84 3.70
N GLY A 32 3.66 -1.15 2.54
CA GLY A 32 4.99 -0.71 2.18
C GLY A 32 5.23 -0.71 0.69
N VAL A 33 6.20 0.08 0.29
CA VAL A 33 6.67 0.22 -1.09
C VAL A 33 8.18 0.12 -1.12
N ASN A 34 8.69 -0.70 -2.03
CA ASN A 34 10.10 -0.74 -2.34
C ASN A 34 10.40 0.34 -3.38
N PHE A 35 10.86 1.50 -2.94
CA PHE A 35 11.07 2.62 -3.86
C PHE A 35 12.16 2.34 -4.91
N LYS A 36 13.08 1.38 -4.67
CA LYS A 36 14.08 0.99 -5.67
C LYS A 36 13.46 0.36 -6.91
N ARG A 37 12.38 -0.41 -6.74
CA ARG A 37 11.65 -1.03 -7.86
C ARG A 37 10.98 -0.02 -8.79
N PHE A 38 10.78 1.21 -8.31
CA PHE A 38 10.23 2.31 -9.09
C PHE A 38 11.29 3.34 -9.49
N LEU A 39 12.58 3.09 -9.24
CA LEU A 39 13.65 4.02 -9.63
C LEU A 39 13.67 4.33 -11.13
N PRO A 40 13.45 3.37 -12.06
CA PRO A 40 13.45 3.69 -13.49
C PRO A 40 12.52 4.86 -13.83
N ILE A 41 11.31 4.88 -13.28
CA ILE A 41 10.31 5.92 -13.58
C ILE A 41 10.41 7.16 -12.67
N THR A 42 11.14 7.09 -11.56
CA THR A 42 11.24 8.19 -10.60
C THR A 42 12.59 8.94 -10.69
N LYS A 43 13.70 8.28 -11.01
CA LYS A 43 15.06 8.84 -10.95
C LYS A 43 15.20 10.11 -11.80
N GLY A 44 15.81 11.15 -11.22
CA GLY A 44 16.05 12.44 -11.91
C GLY A 44 14.81 13.32 -12.12
N ARG A 45 13.61 12.81 -11.84
CA ARG A 45 12.33 13.51 -12.03
C ARG A 45 11.78 14.15 -10.75
N HIS A 46 12.55 14.17 -9.66
CA HIS A 46 12.15 14.76 -8.38
C HIS A 46 13.33 15.31 -7.56
N LYS A 47 13.05 16.28 -6.67
CA LYS A 47 14.01 16.80 -5.69
C LYS A 47 14.34 15.72 -4.65
N ALA A 48 15.50 15.83 -3.99
CA ALA A 48 16.08 14.84 -3.06
C ALA A 48 15.16 14.32 -1.92
N MET A 49 14.02 14.97 -1.63
CA MET A 49 13.06 14.57 -0.60
C MET A 49 11.62 14.33 -1.13
N SER A 50 11.42 14.16 -2.44
CA SER A 50 10.08 14.11 -3.03
C SER A 50 9.86 12.89 -3.92
N ASN A 51 10.26 11.70 -3.47
CA ASN A 51 10.01 10.48 -4.23
C ASN A 51 8.47 10.27 -4.38
N PRO A 52 7.93 10.24 -5.60
CA PRO A 52 6.49 10.12 -5.85
C PRO A 52 5.86 8.85 -5.29
N VAL A 53 6.61 7.77 -5.18
CA VAL A 53 6.15 6.48 -4.65
C VAL A 53 5.99 6.55 -3.15
N ILE A 54 6.98 7.11 -2.45
CA ILE A 54 6.92 7.35 -1.00
C ILE A 54 5.77 8.32 -0.68
N ARG A 55 5.66 9.42 -1.44
CA ARG A 55 4.58 10.39 -1.27
C ARG A 55 3.22 9.78 -1.57
N GLY A 56 3.12 8.95 -2.60
CA GLY A 56 1.92 8.19 -2.94
C GLY A 56 1.47 7.28 -1.80
N LEU A 57 2.41 6.54 -1.18
CA LEU A 57 2.13 5.69 -0.03
C LEU A 57 1.57 6.50 1.16
N GLN A 58 2.17 7.65 1.47
CA GLN A 58 1.68 8.54 2.53
C GLN A 58 0.26 9.04 2.26
N ILE A 59 -0.01 9.50 1.03
CA ILE A 59 -1.34 9.97 0.61
C ILE A 59 -2.37 8.84 0.75
N VAL A 60 -2.04 7.65 0.27
CA VAL A 60 -2.91 6.47 0.40
C VAL A 60 -3.16 6.11 1.86
N ASN A 61 -2.15 6.19 2.73
CA ASN A 61 -2.35 5.95 4.16
C ASN A 61 -3.32 6.98 4.78
N HIS A 62 -3.28 8.25 4.34
CA HIS A 62 -4.27 9.24 4.75
C HIS A 62 -5.68 8.94 4.24
N GLU A 63 -5.82 8.51 2.98
CA GLU A 63 -7.10 8.11 2.40
C GLU A 63 -7.69 6.91 3.16
N ILE A 64 -6.87 5.91 3.51
CA ILE A 64 -7.28 4.75 4.31
C ILE A 64 -7.77 5.15 5.70
N ARG A 65 -7.16 6.15 6.33
CA ARG A 65 -7.66 6.71 7.60
C ARG A 65 -9.03 7.36 7.41
N SER A 66 -9.22 8.13 6.33
CA SER A 66 -10.52 8.73 5.99
C SER A 66 -11.58 7.66 5.81
N MET A 67 -11.29 6.63 5.00
CA MET A 67 -12.19 5.50 4.78
C MET A 67 -12.56 4.79 6.07
N ALA A 68 -11.61 4.60 6.99
CA ALA A 68 -11.89 3.99 8.29
C ALA A 68 -12.84 4.87 9.13
N ILE A 69 -12.61 6.19 9.18
CA ILE A 69 -13.45 7.15 9.92
C ILE A 69 -14.87 7.18 9.32
N GLU A 70 -14.99 7.28 8.00
CA GLU A 70 -16.26 7.27 7.28
C GLU A 70 -17.04 5.97 7.51
N ALA A 71 -16.33 4.86 7.71
CA ALA A 71 -16.91 3.56 8.04
C ALA A 71 -17.23 3.39 9.54
N GLY A 72 -17.10 4.45 10.35
CA GLY A 72 -17.40 4.44 11.78
C GLY A 72 -16.32 3.81 12.67
N ALA A 73 -15.13 3.56 12.13
CA ALA A 73 -13.99 3.02 12.86
C ALA A 73 -13.08 4.14 13.40
N THR A 74 -12.15 3.79 14.29
CA THR A 74 -11.20 4.74 14.88
C THR A 74 -9.76 4.36 14.51
N PRO A 75 -9.13 5.06 13.54
CA PRO A 75 -7.74 4.84 13.18
C PRO A 75 -6.76 5.48 14.18
N GLU A 76 -5.69 4.78 14.51
CA GLU A 76 -4.61 5.22 15.39
C GLU A 76 -3.26 4.96 14.72
N THR A 77 -2.46 6.02 14.59
CA THR A 77 -1.10 5.90 14.04
C THR A 77 -0.17 5.39 15.13
N ILE A 78 0.24 4.13 15.01
CA ILE A 78 1.16 3.50 15.95
C ILE A 78 2.18 2.67 15.18
N ILE A 79 3.43 2.61 15.68
CA ILE A 79 4.46 1.72 15.15
C ILE A 79 4.16 0.32 15.69
N LEU A 80 3.78 -0.59 14.81
CA LEU A 80 3.37 -1.95 15.15
C LEU A 80 4.50 -2.94 14.91
N THR A 81 4.81 -3.74 15.93
CA THR A 81 5.74 -4.86 15.78
C THR A 81 5.17 -5.93 14.84
N GLU A 82 3.85 -6.01 14.73
CA GLU A 82 3.11 -6.88 13.82
C GLU A 82 3.35 -6.58 12.33
N CYS A 83 3.85 -5.37 12.01
CA CYS A 83 4.23 -5.00 10.65
C CYS A 83 5.71 -5.32 10.33
N LYS A 84 6.49 -5.81 11.30
CA LYS A 84 7.89 -6.19 11.07
C LYS A 84 7.97 -7.50 10.28
N GLY A 85 8.94 -7.58 9.36
CA GLY A 85 9.22 -8.80 8.58
C GLY A 85 8.22 -9.10 7.46
N ILE A 86 7.32 -8.18 7.11
CA ILE A 86 6.39 -8.35 5.98
C ILE A 86 7.09 -8.12 4.64
N ALA A 87 8.07 -7.23 4.59
CA ALA A 87 8.82 -6.95 3.38
C ALA A 87 9.48 -8.25 2.86
N PRO A 88 9.20 -8.67 1.60
CA PRO A 88 9.69 -9.94 1.07
C PRO A 88 11.19 -9.97 0.79
N THR A 89 11.84 -8.81 0.71
CA THR A 89 13.27 -8.67 0.40
C THR A 89 13.94 -7.68 1.34
N ASP A 90 15.25 -7.86 1.59
CA ASP A 90 16.09 -6.93 2.36
C ASP A 90 16.51 -5.70 1.53
N ASP A 91 15.53 -5.06 0.91
CA ASP A 91 15.73 -3.88 0.07
C ASP A 91 15.26 -2.60 0.79
N SER A 92 15.25 -1.46 0.10
CA SER A 92 14.87 -0.19 0.68
C SER A 92 13.35 0.01 0.62
N TRP A 93 12.69 -0.40 1.71
CA TRP A 93 11.25 -0.28 1.90
C TRP A 93 10.88 0.98 2.69
N ASN A 94 9.89 1.71 2.20
CA ASN A 94 9.15 2.69 3.00
C ASN A 94 7.86 2.04 3.47
N THR A 95 7.57 2.10 4.76
CA THR A 95 6.48 1.36 5.38
C THR A 95 5.58 2.28 6.23
N GLU A 96 4.30 1.98 6.25
CA GLU A 96 3.27 2.67 7.02
C GLU A 96 2.46 1.63 7.81
N SER A 97 2.12 1.95 9.06
CA SER A 97 1.30 1.10 9.93
C SER A 97 0.16 1.87 10.57
N LEU A 98 -0.99 1.20 10.70
CA LEU A 98 -2.20 1.77 11.26
C LEU A 98 -2.95 0.73 12.09
N LEU A 99 -3.35 1.10 13.30
CA LEU A 99 -4.31 0.33 14.08
C LEU A 99 -5.70 0.92 13.88
N ILE A 100 -6.67 0.10 13.51
CA ILE A 100 -8.08 0.50 13.34
C ILE A 100 -8.90 -0.22 14.41
N LYS A 101 -9.55 0.55 15.28
CA LYS A 101 -10.48 0.06 16.31
C LYS A 101 -11.91 0.08 15.78
N ASN A 102 -12.71 -0.90 16.19
CA ASN A 102 -14.10 -1.10 15.78
C ASN A 102 -14.32 -1.10 14.25
N PRO A 103 -13.50 -1.84 13.48
CA PRO A 103 -13.71 -1.93 12.04
C PRO A 103 -15.04 -2.65 11.73
N PRO A 104 -15.86 -2.16 10.79
CA PRO A 104 -16.96 -2.95 10.26
C PRO A 104 -16.45 -4.17 9.48
N GLU A 105 -17.33 -5.14 9.28
CA GLU A 105 -17.03 -6.33 8.49
C GLU A 105 -16.68 -5.97 7.05
N GLY A 106 -15.72 -6.71 6.46
CA GLY A 106 -15.24 -6.48 5.10
C GLY A 106 -14.37 -5.22 4.90
N LEU A 107 -14.13 -4.40 5.93
CA LEU A 107 -13.28 -3.20 5.78
C LEU A 107 -11.88 -3.55 5.24
N GLY A 108 -11.27 -4.64 5.73
CA GLY A 108 -9.91 -5.03 5.35
C GLY A 108 -9.69 -5.22 3.84
N GLU A 109 -10.62 -5.89 3.16
CA GLU A 109 -10.55 -6.12 1.71
C GLU A 109 -10.68 -4.80 0.92
N LYS A 110 -11.55 -3.91 1.39
CA LYS A 110 -11.70 -2.57 0.81
C LYS A 110 -10.43 -1.74 0.95
N LEU A 111 -9.76 -1.81 2.10
CA LEU A 111 -8.50 -1.07 2.33
C LEU A 111 -7.37 -1.57 1.43
N ILE A 112 -7.21 -2.88 1.26
CA ILE A 112 -6.19 -3.45 0.36
C ILE A 112 -6.46 -3.01 -1.08
N THR A 113 -7.70 -3.20 -1.55
CA THR A 113 -8.10 -2.86 -2.94
C THR A 113 -7.88 -1.38 -3.22
N HIS A 114 -8.35 -0.50 -2.34
CA HIS A 114 -8.16 0.94 -2.46
C HIS A 114 -6.68 1.30 -2.43
N GLY A 115 -5.92 0.73 -1.49
CA GLY A 115 -4.52 1.05 -1.28
C GLY A 115 -3.65 0.77 -2.49
N VAL A 116 -3.77 -0.44 -3.06
CA VAL A 116 -2.99 -0.87 -4.23
C VAL A 116 -3.31 -0.02 -5.46
N ILE A 117 -4.60 0.11 -5.80
CA ILE A 117 -5.02 0.80 -7.03
C ILE A 117 -4.70 2.30 -6.94
N ASN A 118 -5.01 2.94 -5.81
CA ASN A 118 -4.80 4.38 -5.70
C ASN A 118 -3.33 4.75 -5.58
N LEU A 119 -2.48 3.91 -4.99
CA LEU A 119 -1.04 4.12 -4.99
C LEU A 119 -0.52 4.27 -6.43
N LEU A 120 -0.86 3.31 -7.30
CA LEU A 120 -0.45 3.34 -8.71
C LEU A 120 -1.00 4.57 -9.44
N LYS A 121 -2.27 4.93 -9.22
CA LYS A 121 -2.86 6.16 -9.79
C LYS A 121 -2.16 7.43 -9.31
N LYS A 122 -1.75 7.52 -8.04
CA LYS A 122 -0.99 8.67 -7.55
C LYS A 122 0.40 8.74 -8.18
N ILE A 123 1.07 7.59 -8.33
CA ILE A 123 2.37 7.52 -8.99
C ILE A 123 2.22 7.97 -10.45
N ASP A 124 1.31 7.40 -11.22
CA ASP A 124 1.04 7.79 -12.61
C ASP A 124 0.80 9.30 -12.74
N LYS A 125 -0.13 9.85 -11.96
CA LYS A 125 -0.44 11.29 -11.96
C LYS A 125 0.77 12.17 -11.65
N ALA A 126 1.73 11.68 -10.86
CA ALA A 126 2.89 12.46 -10.46
C ALA A 126 4.02 12.43 -11.49
N ILE A 127 4.18 11.35 -12.27
CA ILE A 127 5.38 11.14 -13.11
C ILE A 127 5.14 10.68 -14.54
N MET A 128 4.06 9.95 -14.84
CA MET A 128 3.84 9.34 -16.17
C MET A 128 2.69 10.01 -16.93
N LEU A 129 1.79 10.70 -16.23
CA LEU A 129 0.72 11.54 -16.79
C LEU A 129 -0.21 10.81 -17.77
N GLY A 130 -0.59 9.55 -17.47
CA GLY A 130 -1.59 8.81 -18.22
C GLY A 130 -1.10 7.48 -18.79
N ALA A 131 -0.35 6.71 -17.99
CA ALA A 131 0.16 5.41 -18.40
C ALA A 131 -0.91 4.30 -18.50
N GLY A 132 -2.13 4.57 -18.01
CA GLY A 132 -3.24 3.61 -17.98
C GLY A 132 -3.08 2.64 -16.82
N MET A 133 -3.63 2.99 -15.66
CA MET A 133 -3.57 2.16 -14.45
C MET A 133 -4.70 1.12 -14.43
N PRO A 134 -4.51 -0.04 -13.77
CA PRO A 134 -5.58 -1.03 -13.61
C PRO A 134 -6.80 -0.42 -12.93
N GLU A 135 -7.99 -0.73 -13.44
CA GLU A 135 -9.27 -0.36 -12.81
C GLU A 135 -9.67 -1.32 -11.68
N HIS A 136 -9.12 -2.54 -11.71
CA HIS A 136 -9.37 -3.59 -10.74
C HIS A 136 -8.05 -4.10 -10.15
N LEU A 137 -8.17 -4.75 -8.99
CA LEU A 137 -7.01 -5.31 -8.29
C LEU A 137 -6.51 -6.54 -9.06
N LEU A 138 -5.35 -6.42 -9.69
CA LEU A 138 -4.67 -7.56 -10.31
C LEU A 138 -4.12 -8.51 -9.23
N PRO A 139 -3.91 -9.80 -9.54
CA PRO A 139 -3.11 -10.68 -8.70
C PRO A 139 -1.71 -10.08 -8.41
N PRO A 140 -1.10 -10.32 -7.23
CA PRO A 140 0.17 -9.69 -6.86
C PRO A 140 1.31 -9.87 -7.87
N GLU A 141 1.44 -11.05 -8.46
CA GLU A 141 2.45 -11.36 -9.48
C GLU A 141 2.19 -10.64 -10.81
N GLU A 142 0.92 -10.51 -11.21
CA GLU A 142 0.55 -9.78 -12.41
C GLU A 142 0.77 -8.27 -12.23
N LEU A 143 0.50 -7.75 -11.04
CA LEU A 143 0.79 -6.36 -10.70
C LEU A 143 2.30 -6.08 -10.70
N GLU A 144 3.12 -7.01 -10.20
CA GLU A 144 4.58 -6.88 -10.24
C GLU A 144 5.07 -6.75 -11.68
N LYS A 145 4.65 -7.68 -12.56
CA LYS A 145 4.95 -7.63 -14.00
C LYS A 145 4.44 -6.35 -14.67
N PHE A 146 3.28 -5.86 -14.25
CA PHE A 146 2.75 -4.59 -14.74
C PHE A 146 3.65 -3.41 -14.37
N ILE A 147 4.11 -3.33 -13.12
CA ILE A 147 5.04 -2.30 -12.65
C ILE A 147 6.38 -2.37 -13.38
N GLU A 148 6.90 -3.58 -13.62
CA GLU A 148 8.12 -3.79 -14.41
C GLU A 148 7.97 -3.24 -15.83
N LYS A 149 6.86 -3.56 -16.52
CA LYS A 149 6.56 -3.03 -17.85
C LYS A 149 6.41 -1.51 -17.87
N LEU A 150 5.84 -0.91 -16.82
CA LEU A 150 5.81 0.56 -16.68
C LEU A 150 7.23 1.11 -16.57
N CYS A 151 8.11 0.45 -15.83
CA CYS A 151 9.51 0.84 -15.69
C CYS A 151 10.28 0.75 -17.00
N GLU A 152 10.07 -0.31 -17.78
CA GLU A 152 10.66 -0.45 -19.11
C GLU A 152 10.17 0.63 -20.07
N ARG A 153 8.87 0.94 -20.05
CA ARG A 153 8.24 1.88 -20.98
C ARG A 153 8.56 3.35 -20.67
N PHE A 154 8.59 3.73 -19.40
CA PHE A 154 8.68 5.14 -18.98
C PHE A 154 10.00 5.49 -18.29
N GLY A 155 10.87 4.51 -18.03
CA GLY A 155 12.15 4.70 -17.35
C GLY A 155 13.31 5.12 -18.25
N SER A 156 13.05 5.35 -19.53
CA SER A 156 13.99 5.94 -20.50
C SER A 156 14.21 7.44 -20.25
#